data_AF-A0A847WCQ3-F1
#
_entry.id   AF-A0A847WCQ3-F1
#
_cell.length_a   1.000
_cell.length_b   1.000
_cell.length_c   1.000
_cell.angle_alpha   90.00
_cell.angle_beta   90.00
_cell.angle_gamma   90.00
#
_symmetry.space_group_name_H-M   'P 1'
#
loop_
_entity.id
_entity.type
_entity.pdbx_description
1 polymer ?
#
loop_
_entity_poly.entity_id
_entity_poly.type
_entity_poly.pdbx_seq_one_letter_code
_entity_poly.pdbx_strand_id
1 'polypeptide(L)'
;MKKKHLPVLLLLSVLLIMSACSAPLNYVPEPTAAITPVITPEATPEPTPEPTPEPTPEPTPEPTPIVATLAVCGDVMSHGPQTQDAYDPETGNYDYTECLKYIKDWVTAADFAVANLETTLGGEPYTSYPMFSTPDGLAYSLKEVGFDLLSTANNHCMDTWFKGLCRTLDVLDEVGLQHVGTYRTQEEFDKNNGIVVADVGGISVAFLSYTYGTNGLPVAEENSFSVNIFNTDYMTTISTLDEERIKRDMEAARALDTDLIAVMIHWGLEYHTQQSWYQDRVADFLIENGAD
;
A
#
# COMPACT_ATOMS: atom_id res chain seq x y z
N MET A 1 -19.23 -57.46 23.66
CA MET A 1 -17.92 -58.14 23.58
C MET A 1 -16.85 -57.04 23.46
N LYS A 2 -16.23 -56.60 24.57
CA LYS A 2 -14.86 -56.96 25.05
C LYS A 2 -13.80 -56.86 23.92
N LYS A 3 -12.69 -56.12 23.99
CA LYS A 3 -11.99 -55.38 25.08
C LYS A 3 -10.97 -54.40 24.45
N LYS A 4 -10.65 -53.35 25.21
CA LYS A 4 -9.52 -52.39 25.10
C LYS A 4 -8.14 -53.09 25.09
N HIS A 5 -7.06 -52.39 24.72
CA HIS A 5 -5.90 -52.09 25.61
C HIS A 5 -4.80 -51.25 24.91
N LEU A 6 -4.42 -50.15 25.57
CA LEU A 6 -3.10 -49.47 25.57
C LEU A 6 -2.49 -49.74 26.97
N PRO A 7 -1.17 -49.99 27.14
CA PRO A 7 -0.24 -49.00 27.80
C PRO A 7 1.24 -49.09 27.30
N VAL A 8 2.01 -47.97 27.23
CA VAL A 8 3.01 -47.40 28.18
C VAL A 8 4.22 -48.28 28.59
N LEU A 9 5.47 -47.80 28.32
CA LEU A 9 6.73 -47.84 29.13
C LEU A 9 7.88 -47.30 28.22
N LEU A 10 8.70 -46.26 28.47
CA LEU A 10 9.54 -45.77 29.58
C LEU A 10 10.68 -46.72 29.99
N LEU A 11 11.94 -46.40 29.62
CA LEU A 11 13.14 -46.84 30.36
C LEU A 11 14.41 -46.01 30.04
N LEU A 12 14.92 -45.39 31.10
CA LEU A 12 16.26 -44.80 31.27
C LEU A 12 17.37 -45.85 31.13
N SER A 13 18.58 -45.42 30.75
CA SER A 13 19.81 -46.05 31.25
C SER A 13 20.92 -45.02 31.49
N VAL A 14 21.24 -44.85 32.77
CA VAL A 14 22.46 -44.25 33.37
C VAL A 14 23.38 -45.43 33.74
N LEU A 15 24.72 -45.29 33.61
CA LEU A 15 25.79 -45.98 34.38
C LEU A 15 27.15 -45.68 33.69
N LEU A 16 28.34 -45.54 34.31
CA LEU A 16 28.83 -45.61 35.68
C LEU A 16 30.26 -45.01 35.73
N ILE A 17 30.61 -44.37 36.84
CA ILE A 17 31.95 -43.93 37.27
C ILE A 17 32.77 -45.13 37.77
N MET A 18 34.12 -45.10 37.73
CA MET A 18 34.98 -45.57 38.85
C MET A 18 36.43 -45.10 38.73
N SER A 19 36.90 -44.57 39.86
CA SER A 19 38.22 -44.07 40.21
C SER A 19 39.05 -45.20 40.85
N ALA A 20 40.39 -45.15 40.76
CA ALA A 20 41.27 -45.97 41.59
C ALA A 20 42.59 -45.26 41.93
N CYS A 21 42.90 -45.30 43.22
CA CYS A 21 44.01 -44.72 43.97
C CYS A 21 45.41 -45.24 43.58
N SER A 22 46.47 -44.52 43.99
CA SER A 22 47.50 -45.04 44.93
C SER A 22 48.50 -43.95 45.34
N ALA A 23 48.71 -43.80 46.64
CA ALA A 23 49.90 -43.19 47.26
C ALA A 23 50.61 -44.27 48.10
N PRO A 24 51.90 -44.07 48.46
CA PRO A 24 52.20 -44.02 49.88
C PRO A 24 53.24 -42.97 50.32
N LEU A 25 53.05 -42.55 51.58
CA LEU A 25 53.97 -41.98 52.60
C LEU A 25 55.40 -42.59 52.56
N ASN A 26 56.52 -42.03 53.05
CA ASN A 26 56.86 -41.11 54.15
C ASN A 26 58.38 -40.78 54.04
N TYR A 27 58.85 -39.57 54.41
CA TYR A 27 60.10 -39.37 55.19
C TYR A 27 60.29 -37.88 55.58
N VAL A 28 60.58 -37.62 56.86
CA VAL A 28 60.92 -36.32 57.52
C VAL A 28 61.82 -36.69 58.73
N PRO A 29 62.72 -35.85 59.30
CA PRO A 29 63.59 -34.76 58.81
C PRO A 29 65.07 -34.92 59.26
N GLU A 30 65.94 -33.95 58.93
CA GLU A 30 66.98 -33.45 59.86
C GLU A 30 67.16 -31.93 59.70
N PRO A 31 67.41 -31.15 60.79
CA PRO A 31 67.65 -29.72 60.72
C PRO A 31 69.15 -29.42 60.72
N THR A 32 69.63 -28.51 59.88
CA THR A 32 70.98 -27.94 60.04
C THR A 32 71.05 -26.49 59.58
N ALA A 33 71.48 -25.67 60.54
CA ALA A 33 72.18 -24.38 60.48
C ALA A 33 71.72 -23.29 59.49
N ALA A 34 71.30 -22.18 60.09
CA ALA A 34 71.18 -20.88 59.47
C ALA A 34 72.50 -20.41 58.84
N ILE A 35 72.41 -19.97 57.59
CA ILE A 35 73.41 -19.15 56.90
C ILE A 35 72.63 -18.04 56.21
N THR A 36 72.80 -16.80 56.67
CA THR A 36 72.26 -15.60 56.01
C THR A 36 73.06 -15.32 54.74
N PRO A 37 72.47 -15.36 53.54
CA PRO A 37 73.11 -14.87 52.34
C PRO A 37 72.92 -13.36 52.24
N VAL A 38 74.02 -12.69 51.93
CA VAL A 38 74.13 -11.27 51.60
C VAL A 38 73.30 -10.97 50.36
N ILE A 39 72.52 -9.89 50.42
CA ILE A 39 71.64 -9.40 49.35
C ILE A 39 72.49 -8.88 48.19
N THR A 40 72.33 -9.49 47.01
CA THR A 40 72.82 -8.97 45.72
C THR A 40 71.69 -8.16 45.08
N PRO A 41 71.93 -6.97 44.49
CA PRO A 41 70.86 -6.19 43.87
C PRO A 41 70.31 -6.92 42.64
N GLU A 42 68.99 -7.12 42.62
CA GLU A 42 68.22 -7.67 41.52
C GLU A 42 68.18 -6.65 40.36
N ALA A 43 68.45 -7.11 39.13
CA ALA A 43 68.39 -6.29 37.94
C ALA A 43 66.93 -5.88 37.66
N THR A 44 66.71 -4.59 37.43
CA THR A 44 65.39 -4.03 37.05
C THR A 44 64.94 -4.60 35.71
N PRO A 45 63.73 -5.21 35.60
CA PRO A 45 63.21 -5.66 34.31
C PRO A 45 62.80 -4.45 33.47
N GLU A 46 63.19 -4.44 32.18
CA GLU A 46 62.72 -3.47 31.20
C GLU A 46 61.19 -3.63 30.98
N PRO A 47 60.45 -2.52 30.82
CA PRO A 47 59.00 -2.57 30.61
C PRO A 47 58.68 -3.09 29.21
N THR A 48 57.88 -4.16 29.14
CA THR A 48 57.24 -4.65 27.91
C THR A 48 56.31 -3.55 27.36
N PRO A 49 56.38 -3.19 26.06
CA PRO A 49 55.48 -2.19 25.49
C PRO A 49 54.04 -2.72 25.50
N GLU A 50 53.11 -1.92 26.06
CA GLU A 50 51.68 -2.22 26.02
C GLU A 50 51.17 -2.19 24.56
N PRO A 51 50.27 -3.11 24.18
CA PRO A 51 49.67 -3.10 22.85
C PRO A 51 48.80 -1.86 22.67
N THR A 52 49.05 -1.11 21.60
CA THR A 52 48.20 0.01 21.19
C THR A 52 46.75 -0.48 20.98
N PRO A 53 45.73 0.13 21.61
CA PRO A 53 44.35 -0.29 21.43
C PRO A 53 43.92 -0.07 19.98
N GLU A 54 43.32 -1.09 19.36
CA GLU A 54 42.67 -0.95 18.06
C GLU A 54 41.49 0.04 18.17
N PRO A 55 41.32 0.93 17.18
CA PRO A 55 40.20 1.86 17.18
C PRO A 55 38.89 1.07 17.13
N THR A 56 38.01 1.33 18.10
CA THR A 56 36.65 0.80 18.09
C THR A 56 35.92 1.34 16.85
N PRO A 57 35.31 0.49 16.01
CA PRO A 57 34.58 0.96 14.84
C PRO A 57 33.45 1.89 15.28
N GLU A 58 33.35 3.04 14.63
CA GLU A 58 32.22 3.95 14.84
C GLU A 58 30.91 3.22 14.49
N PRO A 59 29.85 3.38 15.31
CA PRO A 59 28.57 2.77 15.01
C PRO A 59 28.03 3.34 13.69
N THR A 60 27.67 2.44 12.77
CA THR A 60 26.96 2.82 11.54
C THR A 60 25.69 3.58 11.92
N PRO A 61 25.43 4.78 11.36
CA PRO A 61 24.21 5.52 11.65
C PRO A 61 23.00 4.69 11.23
N GLU A 62 21.97 4.67 12.07
CA GLU A 62 20.70 4.03 11.73
C GLU A 62 20.08 4.73 10.51
N PRO A 63 19.45 3.97 9.58
CA PRO A 63 18.81 4.57 8.42
C PRO A 63 17.68 5.50 8.86
N THR A 64 17.69 6.73 8.35
CA THR A 64 16.59 7.67 8.56
C THR A 64 15.35 7.14 7.83
N PRO A 65 14.17 7.10 8.48
CA PRO A 65 12.95 6.66 7.81
C PRO A 65 12.61 7.61 6.65
N ILE A 66 12.16 7.03 5.53
CA ILE A 66 11.53 7.79 4.44
C ILE A 66 10.14 8.21 4.93
N VAL A 67 9.81 9.49 4.75
CA VAL A 67 8.49 10.04 5.09
C VAL A 67 7.96 10.70 3.82
N ALA A 68 6.78 10.27 3.39
CA ALA A 68 6.08 10.82 2.23
C ALA A 68 4.65 11.22 2.58
N THR A 69 4.10 12.13 1.80
CA THR A 69 2.74 12.64 1.93
C THR A 69 1.93 12.29 0.69
N LEU A 70 0.88 11.50 0.87
CA LEU A 70 -0.14 11.21 -0.14
C LEU A 70 -1.36 12.11 0.11
N ALA A 71 -1.70 12.98 -0.83
CA ALA A 71 -2.97 13.72 -0.79
C ALA A 71 -4.09 12.85 -1.36
N VAL A 72 -5.11 12.54 -0.55
CA VAL A 72 -6.29 11.79 -0.97
C VAL A 72 -7.49 12.72 -0.99
N CYS A 73 -7.94 13.07 -2.20
CA CYS A 73 -9.12 13.90 -2.40
C CYS A 73 -10.34 13.01 -2.74
N GLY A 74 -11.52 13.47 -2.33
CA GLY A 74 -12.78 12.79 -2.66
C GLY A 74 -13.20 13.03 -4.11
N ASP A 75 -14.51 13.06 -4.31
CA ASP A 75 -15.11 13.14 -5.63
C ASP A 75 -14.88 14.50 -6.30
N VAL A 76 -14.30 14.45 -7.49
CA VAL A 76 -14.25 15.55 -8.43
C VAL A 76 -15.39 15.37 -9.42
N MET A 77 -16.41 16.18 -9.26
CA MET A 77 -17.60 16.24 -10.12
C MET A 77 -17.91 17.69 -10.49
N SER A 78 -18.56 17.88 -11.63
CA SER A 78 -19.04 19.20 -12.06
C SER A 78 -20.55 19.19 -12.30
N HIS A 79 -21.29 19.85 -11.41
CA HIS A 79 -22.69 20.18 -11.63
C HIS A 79 -22.84 21.40 -12.54
N GLY A 80 -24.03 21.55 -13.13
CA GLY A 80 -24.33 22.62 -14.08
C GLY A 80 -23.81 24.02 -13.71
N PRO A 81 -24.01 24.52 -12.48
CA PRO A 81 -23.44 25.81 -12.07
C PRO A 81 -21.91 25.86 -12.09
N GLN A 82 -21.22 24.78 -11.68
CA GLN A 82 -19.75 24.71 -11.73
C GLN A 82 -19.25 24.70 -13.17
N THR A 83 -19.91 23.95 -14.06
CA THR A 83 -19.61 23.96 -15.50
C THR A 83 -19.83 25.34 -16.12
N GLN A 84 -20.87 26.08 -15.68
CA GLN A 84 -21.12 27.45 -16.14
C GLN A 84 -20.07 28.42 -15.62
N ASP A 85 -19.68 28.32 -14.35
CA ASP A 85 -18.66 29.19 -13.74
C ASP A 85 -17.27 28.94 -14.35
N ALA A 86 -16.99 27.71 -14.79
CA ALA A 86 -15.75 27.35 -15.48
C ALA A 86 -15.69 27.84 -16.94
N TYR A 87 -16.81 28.24 -17.55
CA TYR A 87 -16.83 28.62 -18.95
C TYR A 87 -16.22 30.01 -19.17
N ASP A 88 -15.19 30.08 -20.02
CA ASP A 88 -14.60 31.33 -20.48
C ASP A 88 -15.20 31.75 -21.84
N PRO A 89 -16.03 32.82 -21.89
CA PRO A 89 -16.65 33.27 -23.12
C PRO A 89 -15.67 33.90 -24.13
N GLU A 90 -14.48 34.33 -23.71
CA GLU A 90 -13.49 34.93 -24.61
C GLU A 90 -12.75 33.86 -25.43
N THR A 91 -12.48 32.71 -24.82
CA THR A 91 -11.78 31.59 -25.48
C THR A 91 -12.73 30.49 -25.96
N GLY A 92 -13.94 30.42 -25.41
CA GLY A 92 -14.89 29.33 -25.65
C GLY A 92 -14.53 28.02 -24.95
N ASN A 93 -13.53 28.03 -24.06
CA ASN A 93 -13.06 26.86 -23.32
C ASN A 93 -13.63 26.83 -21.90
N TYR A 94 -13.35 25.73 -21.18
CA TYR A 94 -13.69 25.57 -19.77
C TYR A 94 -12.41 25.50 -18.93
N ASP A 95 -12.31 26.33 -17.90
CA ASP A 95 -11.22 26.39 -16.94
C ASP A 95 -11.76 26.29 -15.51
N TYR A 96 -11.42 25.19 -14.84
CA TYR A 96 -11.82 24.90 -13.47
C TYR A 96 -10.76 25.30 -12.43
N THR A 97 -9.62 25.89 -12.82
CA THR A 97 -8.54 26.24 -11.89
C THR A 97 -9.01 27.18 -10.78
N GLU A 98 -9.87 28.15 -11.10
CA GLU A 98 -10.47 29.06 -10.12
C GLU A 98 -11.40 28.34 -9.13
N CYS A 99 -12.12 27.31 -9.57
CA CYS A 99 -12.95 26.45 -8.70
C CYS A 99 -12.08 25.63 -7.74
N LEU A 100 -10.87 25.24 -8.18
CA LEU A 100 -9.95 24.38 -7.45
C LEU A 100 -8.90 25.14 -6.64
N LYS A 101 -8.83 26.47 -6.73
CA LYS A 101 -7.74 27.27 -6.13
C LYS A 101 -7.52 27.06 -4.64
N TYR A 102 -8.58 26.75 -3.88
CA TYR A 102 -8.49 26.58 -2.43
C TYR A 102 -7.86 25.24 -2.01
N ILE A 103 -7.78 24.27 -2.92
CA ILE A 103 -7.14 22.97 -2.64
C ILE A 103 -5.72 22.89 -3.22
N LYS A 104 -5.34 23.81 -4.12
CA LYS A 104 -4.07 23.77 -4.85
C LYS A 104 -2.85 23.66 -3.93
N ASP A 105 -2.81 24.42 -2.84
CA ASP A 105 -1.69 24.37 -1.89
C ASP A 105 -1.59 23.02 -1.16
N TRP A 106 -2.72 22.33 -0.94
CA TRP A 106 -2.73 20.99 -0.33
C TRP A 106 -2.28 19.92 -1.30
N VAL A 107 -2.75 20.01 -2.55
CA VAL A 107 -2.41 19.06 -3.63
C VAL A 107 -0.92 19.16 -3.97
N THR A 108 -0.42 20.37 -4.21
CA THR A 108 0.97 20.59 -4.65
C THR A 108 2.02 20.42 -3.54
N ALA A 109 1.61 20.40 -2.27
CA ALA A 109 2.52 20.14 -1.15
C ALA A 109 2.74 18.63 -0.91
N ALA A 110 1.94 17.75 -1.51
CA ALA A 110 2.09 16.31 -1.40
C ALA A 110 3.14 15.78 -2.37
N ASP A 111 3.71 14.62 -2.06
CA ASP A 111 4.62 13.90 -2.96
C ASP A 111 3.86 13.20 -4.10
N PHE A 112 2.58 12.90 -3.86
CA PHE A 112 1.66 12.34 -4.85
C PHE A 112 0.22 12.71 -4.46
N ALA A 113 -0.63 13.03 -5.44
CA ALA A 113 -2.01 13.43 -5.20
C ALA A 113 -3.01 12.60 -6.03
N VAL A 114 -4.02 12.07 -5.35
CA VAL A 114 -5.08 11.25 -5.93
C VAL A 114 -6.46 11.85 -5.72
N ALA A 115 -7.39 11.56 -6.62
CA ALA A 115 -8.81 11.91 -6.47
C ALA A 115 -9.73 10.89 -7.17
N ASN A 116 -11.03 10.91 -6.89
CA ASN A 116 -12.02 10.16 -7.66
C ASN A 116 -12.67 11.07 -8.72
N LEU A 117 -12.56 10.72 -10.00
CA LEU A 117 -13.23 11.46 -11.08
C LEU A 117 -14.65 10.94 -11.25
N GLU A 118 -15.59 11.52 -10.52
CA GLU A 118 -17.00 11.09 -10.49
C GLU A 118 -17.84 11.78 -11.58
N THR A 119 -17.33 11.72 -12.81
CA THR A 119 -17.99 12.19 -14.03
C THR A 119 -17.32 11.54 -15.22
N THR A 120 -18.01 11.44 -16.35
CA THR A 120 -17.34 11.19 -17.63
C THR A 120 -16.95 12.49 -18.32
N LEU A 121 -15.94 12.41 -19.17
CA LEU A 121 -15.57 13.43 -20.16
C LEU A 121 -16.06 12.94 -21.53
N GLY A 122 -17.38 12.82 -21.66
CA GLY A 122 -18.04 12.20 -22.82
C GLY A 122 -18.09 13.09 -24.07
N GLY A 123 -17.74 14.36 -23.95
CA GLY A 123 -17.90 15.38 -24.99
C GLY A 123 -19.30 15.99 -25.03
N GLU A 124 -19.54 16.85 -26.02
CA GLU A 124 -20.83 17.52 -26.17
C GLU A 124 -21.99 16.56 -26.54
N PRO A 125 -23.24 16.85 -26.12
CA PRO A 125 -23.62 17.97 -25.25
C PRO A 125 -23.17 17.73 -23.80
N TYR A 126 -22.65 18.77 -23.16
CA TYR A 126 -22.31 18.69 -21.74
C TYR A 126 -23.58 18.59 -20.89
N THR A 127 -23.58 17.65 -19.96
CA THR A 127 -24.72 17.36 -19.10
C THR A 127 -24.30 17.33 -17.63
N SER A 128 -25.24 17.70 -16.77
CA SER A 128 -25.13 17.61 -15.31
C SER A 128 -25.96 16.42 -14.82
N TYR A 129 -25.98 16.19 -13.50
CA TYR A 129 -26.88 15.26 -12.83
C TYR A 129 -28.27 15.13 -13.50
N PRO A 130 -28.78 13.91 -13.73
CA PRO A 130 -28.30 12.63 -13.18
C PRO A 130 -27.28 11.86 -14.02
N MET A 131 -26.96 12.31 -15.24
CA MET A 131 -25.98 11.67 -16.10
C MET A 131 -25.01 12.73 -16.60
N PHE A 132 -23.79 12.70 -16.06
CA PHE A 132 -22.79 13.71 -16.32
C PHE A 132 -22.09 13.47 -17.67
N SER A 133 -21.76 14.58 -18.33
CA SER A 133 -20.77 14.64 -19.41
C SER A 133 -20.08 15.99 -19.23
N THR A 134 -18.96 15.99 -18.52
CA THR A 134 -18.25 17.21 -18.13
C THR A 134 -17.27 17.62 -19.24
N PRO A 135 -17.05 18.92 -19.47
CA PRO A 135 -15.99 19.40 -20.37
C PRO A 135 -14.60 18.88 -20.03
N ASP A 136 -13.81 18.58 -21.06
CA ASP A 136 -12.42 18.12 -20.96
C ASP A 136 -11.53 19.08 -20.13
N GLY A 137 -11.88 20.37 -20.12
CA GLY A 137 -11.24 21.39 -19.29
C GLY A 137 -11.10 21.00 -17.81
N LEU A 138 -11.98 20.15 -17.27
CA LEU A 138 -11.84 19.65 -15.91
C LEU A 138 -10.53 18.83 -15.74
N ALA A 139 -10.22 17.92 -16.68
CA ALA A 139 -8.97 17.16 -16.63
C ALA A 139 -7.74 18.08 -16.75
N TYR A 140 -7.84 19.10 -17.59
CA TYR A 140 -6.74 20.06 -17.81
C TYR A 140 -6.45 20.83 -16.52
N SER A 141 -7.48 21.35 -15.87
CA SER A 141 -7.36 22.06 -14.60
C SER A 141 -6.93 21.15 -13.44
N LEU A 142 -7.36 19.88 -13.40
CA LEU A 142 -6.87 18.91 -12.41
C LEU A 142 -5.37 18.67 -12.55
N LYS A 143 -4.89 18.50 -13.79
CA LYS A 143 -3.46 18.35 -14.04
C LYS A 143 -2.69 19.61 -13.63
N GLU A 144 -3.22 20.79 -13.94
CA GLU A 144 -2.60 22.07 -13.57
C GLU A 144 -2.53 22.30 -12.05
N VAL A 145 -3.56 21.85 -11.32
CA VAL A 145 -3.63 21.97 -9.86
C VAL A 145 -2.70 20.96 -9.16
N GLY A 146 -2.20 19.96 -9.89
CA GLY A 146 -1.13 19.06 -9.43
C GLY A 146 -1.58 17.65 -9.10
N PHE A 147 -2.73 17.18 -9.60
CA PHE A 147 -3.12 15.78 -9.44
C PHE A 147 -2.28 14.85 -10.31
N ASP A 148 -2.04 13.64 -9.80
CA ASP A 148 -1.21 12.62 -10.45
C ASP A 148 -2.04 11.44 -10.96
N LEU A 149 -2.94 10.92 -10.12
CA LEU A 149 -3.72 9.71 -10.40
C LEU A 149 -5.21 9.92 -10.06
N LEU A 150 -6.09 9.48 -10.96
CA LEU A 150 -7.53 9.50 -10.76
C LEU A 150 -8.10 8.08 -10.65
N SER A 151 -8.89 7.84 -9.62
CA SER A 151 -9.86 6.74 -9.61
C SER A 151 -10.95 7.05 -10.63
N THR A 152 -11.21 6.10 -11.52
CA THR A 152 -12.29 6.19 -12.53
C THR A 152 -13.37 5.13 -12.33
N ALA A 153 -13.20 4.20 -11.38
CA ALA A 153 -14.28 3.30 -10.96
C ALA A 153 -15.15 3.99 -9.90
N ASN A 154 -16.30 4.46 -10.34
CA ASN A 154 -17.37 4.98 -9.49
C ASN A 154 -18.73 4.71 -10.14
N ASN A 155 -19.81 5.03 -9.45
CA ASN A 155 -21.18 4.85 -9.92
C ASN A 155 -21.51 5.66 -11.19
N HIS A 156 -20.79 6.74 -11.47
CA HIS A 156 -20.98 7.63 -12.63
C HIS A 156 -20.06 7.35 -13.83
N CYS A 157 -19.17 6.35 -13.75
CA CYS A 157 -18.22 6.03 -14.82
C CYS A 157 -18.88 5.60 -16.15
N MET A 158 -20.17 5.26 -16.12
CA MET A 158 -20.96 4.80 -17.27
C MET A 158 -22.00 5.81 -17.76
N ASP A 159 -22.02 7.04 -17.26
CA ASP A 159 -23.06 8.04 -17.59
C ASP A 159 -23.16 8.37 -19.09
N THR A 160 -22.04 8.28 -19.80
CA THR A 160 -21.97 8.42 -21.26
C THR A 160 -21.67 7.10 -21.98
N TRP A 161 -22.03 5.99 -21.33
CA TRP A 161 -21.82 4.60 -21.75
C TRP A 161 -20.35 4.25 -21.96
N PHE A 162 -20.09 3.02 -22.42
CA PHE A 162 -18.73 2.52 -22.65
C PHE A 162 -17.91 3.44 -23.58
N LYS A 163 -18.53 4.03 -24.60
CA LYS A 163 -17.84 4.98 -25.49
C LYS A 163 -17.31 6.20 -24.74
N GLY A 164 -18.11 6.77 -23.84
CA GLY A 164 -17.69 7.93 -23.07
C GLY A 164 -16.76 7.58 -21.91
N LEU A 165 -16.84 6.36 -21.36
CA LEU A 165 -15.80 5.80 -20.48
C LEU A 165 -14.46 5.78 -21.22
N CYS A 166 -14.41 5.18 -22.41
CA CYS A 166 -13.17 5.13 -23.19
C CYS A 166 -12.63 6.53 -23.51
N ARG A 167 -13.51 7.45 -23.95
CA ARG A 167 -13.14 8.83 -24.23
C ARG A 167 -12.60 9.55 -23.00
N THR A 168 -13.16 9.27 -21.82
CA THR A 168 -12.66 9.84 -20.56
C THR A 168 -11.21 9.45 -20.36
N LEU A 169 -10.88 8.17 -20.55
CA LEU A 169 -9.50 7.68 -20.43
C LEU A 169 -8.58 8.30 -21.49
N ASP A 170 -9.04 8.44 -22.73
CA ASP A 170 -8.27 9.11 -23.79
C ASP A 170 -7.90 10.56 -23.41
N VAL A 171 -8.81 11.32 -22.78
CA VAL A 171 -8.54 12.70 -22.33
C VAL A 171 -7.56 12.73 -21.16
N LEU A 172 -7.68 11.79 -20.21
CA LEU A 172 -6.75 11.69 -19.08
C LEU A 172 -5.33 11.36 -19.56
N ASP A 173 -5.21 10.40 -20.48
CA ASP A 173 -3.95 10.03 -21.14
C ASP A 173 -3.35 11.22 -21.90
N GLU A 174 -4.17 12.01 -22.61
CA GLU A 174 -3.73 13.19 -23.36
C GLU A 174 -3.01 14.22 -22.47
N VAL A 175 -3.49 14.42 -21.23
CA VAL A 175 -2.91 15.38 -20.29
C VAL A 175 -1.93 14.76 -19.28
N GLY A 176 -1.67 13.46 -19.39
CA GLY A 176 -0.76 12.76 -18.49
C GLY A 176 -1.28 12.69 -17.05
N LEU A 177 -2.60 12.56 -16.88
CA LEU A 177 -3.21 12.10 -15.63
C LEU A 177 -3.29 10.59 -15.66
N GLN A 178 -2.66 9.92 -14.70
CA GLN A 178 -2.81 8.48 -14.57
C GLN A 178 -4.25 8.17 -14.15
N HIS A 179 -4.72 6.97 -14.50
CA HIS A 179 -6.04 6.51 -14.09
C HIS A 179 -6.05 5.04 -13.69
N VAL A 180 -6.96 4.66 -12.81
CA VAL A 180 -7.15 3.27 -12.37
C VAL A 180 -8.62 2.99 -12.08
N GLY A 181 -9.07 1.78 -12.40
CA GLY A 181 -10.42 1.29 -12.09
C GLY A 181 -11.31 1.08 -13.31
N THR A 182 -11.02 1.69 -14.46
CA THR A 182 -11.71 1.44 -15.73
C THR A 182 -10.74 1.26 -16.89
N TYR A 183 -11.19 0.60 -17.96
CA TYR A 183 -10.33 0.15 -19.07
C TYR A 183 -11.06 0.16 -20.42
N ARG A 184 -10.34 0.49 -21.49
CA ARG A 184 -10.85 0.50 -22.88
C ARG A 184 -10.82 -0.89 -23.49
N THR A 185 -9.86 -1.74 -23.09
CA THR A 185 -9.72 -3.12 -23.60
C THR A 185 -9.31 -4.10 -22.51
N GLN A 186 -9.54 -5.39 -22.74
CA GLN A 186 -9.02 -6.47 -21.88
C GLN A 186 -7.48 -6.44 -21.82
N GLU A 187 -6.81 -6.16 -22.94
CA GLU A 187 -5.34 -6.08 -22.99
C GLU A 187 -4.79 -4.97 -22.08
N GLU A 188 -5.48 -3.84 -22.01
CA GLU A 188 -5.13 -2.74 -21.12
C GLU A 188 -5.22 -3.15 -19.64
N PHE A 189 -6.30 -3.86 -19.26
CA PHE A 189 -6.44 -4.44 -17.92
C PHE A 189 -5.36 -5.48 -17.62
N ASP A 190 -5.13 -6.43 -18.54
CA ASP A 190 -4.22 -7.56 -18.35
C ASP A 190 -2.74 -7.12 -18.25
N LYS A 191 -2.38 -5.97 -18.86
CA LYS A 191 -1.00 -5.46 -18.89
C LYS A 191 -0.38 -5.31 -17.50
N ASN A 192 -1.18 -4.94 -16.51
CA ASN A 192 -0.77 -4.71 -15.12
C ASN A 192 -1.77 -5.29 -14.11
N ASN A 193 -2.67 -6.17 -14.54
CA ASN A 193 -3.79 -6.68 -13.74
C ASN A 193 -4.66 -5.56 -13.13
N GLY A 194 -4.79 -4.42 -13.82
CA GLY A 194 -5.55 -3.27 -13.34
C GLY A 194 -4.91 -2.51 -12.18
N ILE A 195 -3.59 -2.63 -11.99
CA ILE A 195 -2.85 -2.00 -10.88
C ILE A 195 -1.93 -0.89 -11.41
N VAL A 196 -2.02 0.31 -10.84
CA VAL A 196 -1.08 1.39 -11.13
C VAL A 196 -0.03 1.45 -10.01
N VAL A 197 1.25 1.32 -10.34
CA VAL A 197 2.34 1.50 -9.38
C VAL A 197 2.94 2.90 -9.55
N ALA A 198 3.10 3.63 -8.46
CA ALA A 198 3.75 4.94 -8.44
C ALA A 198 4.75 5.07 -7.28
N ASP A 199 5.71 5.98 -7.45
CA ASP A 199 6.60 6.42 -6.39
C ASP A 199 5.97 7.63 -5.68
N VAL A 200 5.70 7.47 -4.38
CA VAL A 200 5.17 8.51 -3.50
C VAL A 200 6.30 8.93 -2.57
N GLY A 201 7.10 9.91 -2.98
CA GLY A 201 8.18 10.46 -2.16
C GLY A 201 9.25 9.43 -1.77
N GLY A 202 9.56 8.46 -2.65
CA GLY A 202 10.47 7.35 -2.38
C GLY A 202 9.83 6.12 -1.74
N ILE A 203 8.50 6.08 -1.60
CA ILE A 203 7.72 4.91 -1.17
C ILE A 203 6.96 4.38 -2.39
N SER A 204 7.18 3.12 -2.76
CA SER A 204 6.45 2.49 -3.88
C SER A 204 5.04 2.07 -3.44
N VAL A 205 4.03 2.51 -4.18
CA VAL A 205 2.62 2.26 -3.86
C VAL A 205 1.91 1.61 -5.05
N ALA A 206 1.26 0.47 -4.81
CA ALA A 206 0.35 -0.16 -5.76
C ALA A 206 -1.09 0.34 -5.52
N PHE A 207 -1.66 1.03 -6.51
CA PHE A 207 -3.01 1.57 -6.47
C PHE A 207 -3.99 0.64 -7.19
N LEU A 208 -5.11 0.34 -6.52
CA LEU A 208 -6.30 -0.26 -7.09
C LEU A 208 -7.49 0.66 -6.88
N SER A 209 -8.49 0.56 -7.75
CA SER A 209 -9.77 1.26 -7.60
C SER A 209 -10.94 0.35 -7.89
N TYR A 210 -12.02 0.49 -7.12
CA TYR A 210 -13.27 -0.24 -7.30
C TYR A 210 -14.52 0.61 -7.04
N THR A 211 -15.62 0.23 -7.67
CA THR A 211 -16.97 0.77 -7.42
C THR A 211 -17.95 -0.31 -7.01
N TYR A 212 -18.94 0.05 -6.19
CA TYR A 212 -20.04 -0.85 -5.82
C TYR A 212 -21.00 -1.11 -7.00
N GLY A 213 -21.02 -0.24 -8.01
CA GLY A 213 -21.95 -0.33 -9.13
C GLY A 213 -21.87 0.87 -10.08
N THR A 214 -22.90 1.05 -10.91
CA THR A 214 -22.93 1.97 -12.07
C THR A 214 -24.27 2.69 -12.22
N ASN A 215 -24.95 3.00 -11.11
CA ASN A 215 -26.27 3.68 -11.09
C ASN A 215 -27.35 3.01 -11.97
N GLY A 216 -27.29 1.68 -12.10
CA GLY A 216 -28.24 0.91 -12.90
C GLY A 216 -27.99 0.95 -14.41
N LEU A 217 -26.84 1.48 -14.85
CA LEU A 217 -26.37 1.39 -16.23
C LEU A 217 -25.57 0.10 -16.43
N PRO A 218 -26.07 -0.89 -17.19
CA PRO A 218 -25.40 -2.17 -17.30
C PRO A 218 -24.07 -2.06 -18.05
N VAL A 219 -23.05 -2.73 -17.54
CA VAL A 219 -21.83 -3.02 -18.31
C VAL A 219 -22.13 -4.23 -19.20
N ALA A 220 -21.92 -4.06 -20.51
CA ALA A 220 -22.15 -5.12 -21.49
C ALA A 220 -21.17 -6.29 -21.26
N GLU A 221 -21.61 -7.53 -21.49
CA GLU A 221 -20.82 -8.75 -21.19
C GLU A 221 -19.48 -8.75 -21.94
N GLU A 222 -19.49 -8.29 -23.19
CA GLU A 222 -18.31 -8.14 -24.04
C GLU A 222 -17.29 -7.12 -23.50
N ASN A 223 -17.73 -6.22 -22.61
CA ASN A 223 -16.91 -5.19 -21.97
C ASN A 223 -16.81 -5.42 -20.45
N SER A 224 -16.99 -6.64 -19.96
CA SER A 224 -16.96 -6.96 -18.53
C SER A 224 -15.65 -6.59 -17.82
N PHE A 225 -14.55 -6.43 -18.56
CA PHE A 225 -13.27 -5.91 -18.07
C PHE A 225 -13.30 -4.42 -17.73
N SER A 226 -14.23 -3.65 -18.31
CA SER A 226 -14.13 -2.19 -18.40
C SER A 226 -14.29 -1.44 -17.10
N VAL A 227 -14.85 -2.07 -16.06
CA VAL A 227 -15.09 -1.45 -14.75
C VAL A 227 -14.73 -2.40 -13.62
N ASN A 228 -13.96 -1.91 -12.66
CA ASN A 228 -13.66 -2.61 -11.42
C ASN A 228 -14.84 -2.58 -10.45
N ILE A 229 -15.87 -3.38 -10.73
CA ILE A 229 -17.03 -3.57 -9.86
C ILE A 229 -16.73 -4.64 -8.79
N PHE A 230 -16.89 -4.30 -7.50
CA PHE A 230 -16.64 -5.23 -6.39
C PHE A 230 -17.89 -5.98 -5.89
N ASN A 231 -19.05 -5.72 -6.49
CA ASN A 231 -20.31 -6.39 -6.19
C ASN A 231 -20.75 -7.30 -7.33
N THR A 232 -21.02 -8.57 -7.03
CA THR A 232 -21.62 -9.50 -8.01
C THR A 232 -23.09 -9.16 -8.31
N ASP A 233 -23.76 -8.48 -7.39
CA ASP A 233 -25.16 -8.06 -7.44
C ASP A 233 -25.32 -6.54 -7.67
N TYR A 234 -24.37 -5.92 -8.37
CA TYR A 234 -24.29 -4.45 -8.54
C TYR A 234 -25.50 -3.82 -9.24
N MET A 235 -26.25 -4.60 -10.02
CA MET A 235 -27.47 -4.16 -10.71
C MET A 235 -28.75 -4.33 -9.88
N THR A 236 -28.65 -4.89 -8.67
CA THR A 236 -29.80 -5.19 -7.82
C THR A 236 -29.61 -4.67 -6.40
N THR A 237 -29.06 -5.50 -5.51
CA THR A 237 -29.07 -5.28 -4.06
C THR A 237 -27.78 -4.66 -3.53
N ILE A 238 -26.68 -4.72 -4.31
CA ILE A 238 -25.37 -4.14 -3.94
C ILE A 238 -24.99 -4.58 -2.50
N SER A 239 -24.99 -5.89 -2.29
CA SER A 239 -24.83 -6.50 -0.97
C SER A 239 -23.96 -7.76 -0.97
N THR A 240 -23.57 -8.23 -2.16
CA THR A 240 -22.80 -9.45 -2.36
C THR A 240 -21.43 -9.12 -2.92
N LEU A 241 -20.45 -9.10 -2.01
CA LEU A 241 -19.04 -8.86 -2.32
C LEU A 241 -18.48 -9.95 -3.26
N ASP A 242 -17.78 -9.53 -4.32
CA ASP A 242 -17.00 -10.42 -5.18
C ASP A 242 -15.63 -10.72 -4.52
N GLU A 243 -15.68 -11.58 -3.51
CA GLU A 243 -14.49 -11.97 -2.74
C GLU A 243 -13.42 -12.64 -3.61
N GLU A 244 -13.81 -13.40 -4.64
CA GLU A 244 -12.86 -14.10 -5.50
C GLU A 244 -12.09 -13.12 -6.38
N ARG A 245 -12.77 -12.13 -6.96
CA ARG A 245 -12.10 -11.06 -7.72
C ARG A 245 -11.11 -10.31 -6.83
N ILE A 246 -11.58 -9.78 -5.70
CA ILE A 246 -10.73 -8.96 -4.83
C ILE A 246 -9.52 -9.76 -4.36
N LYS A 247 -9.69 -11.03 -3.97
CA LYS A 247 -8.55 -11.88 -3.58
C LYS A 247 -7.51 -11.99 -4.69
N ARG A 248 -7.92 -12.26 -5.93
CA ARG A 248 -7.00 -12.36 -7.09
C ARG A 248 -6.28 -11.04 -7.35
N ASP A 249 -7.00 -9.94 -7.35
CA ASP A 249 -6.43 -8.62 -7.65
C ASP A 249 -5.44 -8.19 -6.54
N MET A 250 -5.77 -8.44 -5.27
CA MET A 250 -4.88 -8.17 -4.12
C MET A 250 -3.67 -9.11 -4.08
N GLU A 251 -3.81 -10.38 -4.52
CA GLU A 251 -2.66 -11.28 -4.71
C GLU A 251 -1.73 -10.78 -5.80
N ALA A 252 -2.26 -10.29 -6.92
CA ALA A 252 -1.48 -9.69 -7.99
C ALA A 252 -0.75 -8.42 -7.50
N ALA A 253 -1.39 -7.57 -6.70
CA ALA A 253 -0.78 -6.39 -6.11
C ALA A 253 0.36 -6.75 -5.15
N ARG A 254 0.15 -7.71 -4.24
CA ARG A 254 1.22 -8.22 -3.35
C ARG A 254 2.40 -8.79 -4.11
N ALA A 255 2.17 -9.43 -5.27
CA ALA A 255 3.24 -10.00 -6.08
C ALA A 255 4.16 -8.95 -6.71
N LEU A 256 3.77 -7.67 -6.70
CA LEU A 256 4.61 -6.55 -7.16
C LEU A 256 5.67 -6.13 -6.14
N ASP A 257 5.58 -6.60 -4.89
CA ASP A 257 6.54 -6.29 -3.81
C ASP A 257 6.74 -4.78 -3.58
N THR A 258 5.65 -4.01 -3.69
CA THR A 258 5.61 -2.57 -3.36
C THR A 258 5.56 -2.36 -1.85
N ASP A 259 5.97 -1.18 -1.39
CA ASP A 259 5.97 -0.84 0.04
C ASP A 259 4.56 -0.75 0.63
N LEU A 260 3.58 -0.28 -0.18
CA LEU A 260 2.18 -0.17 0.19
C LEU A 260 1.23 -0.63 -0.93
N ILE A 261 0.02 -1.03 -0.56
CA ILE A 261 -1.12 -1.27 -1.46
C ILE A 261 -2.28 -0.35 -1.05
N ALA A 262 -2.51 0.69 -1.83
CA ALA A 262 -3.59 1.66 -1.61
C ALA A 262 -4.82 1.30 -2.45
N VAL A 263 -5.98 1.12 -1.80
CA VAL A 263 -7.24 0.79 -2.48
C VAL A 263 -8.21 1.98 -2.40
N MET A 264 -8.50 2.59 -3.55
CA MET A 264 -9.51 3.64 -3.69
C MET A 264 -10.87 3.01 -3.92
N ILE A 265 -11.74 3.02 -2.91
CA ILE A 265 -13.03 2.34 -3.00
C ILE A 265 -14.21 3.31 -2.96
N HIS A 266 -15.01 3.26 -4.03
CA HIS A 266 -16.23 4.02 -4.16
C HIS A 266 -17.42 3.18 -3.67
N TRP A 267 -17.92 3.50 -2.46
CA TRP A 267 -18.91 2.71 -1.72
C TRP A 267 -19.85 3.59 -0.87
N GLY A 268 -20.81 2.95 -0.20
CA GLY A 268 -21.64 3.58 0.82
C GLY A 268 -22.99 4.08 0.31
N LEU A 269 -23.74 4.69 1.22
CA LEU A 269 -25.05 5.28 0.94
C LEU A 269 -24.90 6.79 0.93
N GLU A 270 -25.34 7.43 -0.15
CA GLU A 270 -25.30 8.89 -0.28
C GLU A 270 -25.96 9.58 0.92
N TYR A 271 -25.38 10.69 1.39
CA TYR A 271 -25.87 11.51 2.51
C TYR A 271 -25.82 10.83 3.90
N HIS A 272 -25.16 9.68 4.03
CA HIS A 272 -24.85 9.09 5.33
C HIS A 272 -23.46 9.50 5.81
N THR A 273 -23.36 9.92 7.07
CA THR A 273 -22.11 10.34 7.72
C THR A 273 -21.47 9.25 8.58
N GLN A 274 -22.09 8.07 8.65
CA GLN A 274 -21.56 6.89 9.33
C GLN A 274 -21.57 5.74 8.35
N GLN A 275 -20.55 4.90 8.44
CA GLN A 275 -20.42 3.72 7.62
C GLN A 275 -21.47 2.66 7.98
N SER A 276 -21.89 1.90 6.98
CA SER A 276 -22.76 0.74 7.15
C SER A 276 -21.97 -0.51 7.53
N TRP A 277 -22.67 -1.51 8.07
CA TRP A 277 -22.08 -2.84 8.32
C TRP A 277 -21.45 -3.46 7.07
N TYR A 278 -21.97 -3.13 5.88
CA TYR A 278 -21.45 -3.64 4.63
C TYR A 278 -20.13 -2.98 4.27
N GLN A 279 -20.00 -1.65 4.48
CA GLN A 279 -18.73 -0.95 4.33
C GLN A 279 -17.68 -1.48 5.32
N ASP A 280 -18.05 -1.73 6.58
CA ASP A 280 -17.14 -2.38 7.56
C ASP A 280 -16.65 -3.74 7.03
N ARG A 281 -17.55 -4.59 6.54
CA ARG A 281 -17.20 -5.90 5.97
C ARG A 281 -16.24 -5.80 4.78
N VAL A 282 -16.47 -4.86 3.84
CA VAL A 282 -15.61 -4.71 2.67
C VAL A 282 -14.24 -4.16 3.08
N ALA A 283 -14.19 -3.20 4.01
CA ALA A 283 -12.95 -2.67 4.55
C ALA A 283 -12.11 -3.75 5.24
N ASP A 284 -12.72 -4.50 6.16
CA ASP A 284 -12.06 -5.62 6.86
C ASP A 284 -11.52 -6.65 5.87
N PHE A 285 -12.30 -7.00 4.85
CA PHE A 285 -11.88 -7.96 3.83
C PHE A 285 -10.67 -7.46 3.02
N LEU A 286 -10.62 -6.18 2.65
CA LEU A 286 -9.47 -5.60 1.95
C LEU A 286 -8.22 -5.61 2.83
N ILE A 287 -8.34 -5.21 4.10
CA ILE A 287 -7.23 -5.19 5.07
C ILE A 287 -6.71 -6.60 5.34
N GLU A 288 -7.61 -7.58 5.54
CA GLU A 288 -7.24 -9.00 5.70
C GLU A 288 -6.51 -9.55 4.46
N ASN A 289 -6.76 -8.95 3.29
CA ASN A 289 -6.09 -9.24 2.04
C ASN A 289 -5.06 -8.14 1.69
N GLY A 290 -4.42 -7.52 2.68
CA GLY A 290 -3.18 -6.76 2.51
C GLY A 290 -3.29 -5.36 1.90
N ALA A 291 -4.48 -4.74 1.92
CA ALA A 291 -4.57 -3.29 1.71
C ALA A 291 -4.05 -2.55 2.96
N ASP A 292 -3.39 -1.41 2.76
CA ASP A 292 -2.87 -0.52 3.80
C ASP A 292 -3.83 0.63 4.14
#